data_AF-A0AAV3K0G1-F1
#
_entry.id   AF-A0AAV3K0G1-F1
#
_cell.length_a   1.000
_cell.length_b   1.000
_cell.length_c   1.000
_cell.angle_alpha   90.00
_cell.angle_beta   90.00
_cell.angle_gamma   90.00
#
_symmetry.space_group_name_H-M   'P 1'
#
loop_
_entity.id
_entity.type
_entity.pdbx_description
1 polymer ?
#
loop_
_entity_poly.entity_id
_entity_poly.type
_entity_poly.pdbx_seq_one_letter_code
_entity_poly.pdbx_strand_id
1 'polypeptide(L)'
;MKNGTISYEIDNKNRKVIDLSEMQRVYGTPDSKLTSKPDSTETDSTTIEMYKVLIEELRQDKQDAKVREELMYKEIEALKDKIDNLTLALGYTPLKIQPDNEPDSTNEQNSTTTGLQENVYTETINKIENNNSSPTLIDRFEKGIKAFFRK
;
A
#
# COMPACT_ATOMS: atom_id res chain seq x y z
N MET A 1 26.62 42.29 1.64
CA MET A 1 26.82 41.26 0.60
C MET A 1 27.05 42.00 -0.71
N LYS A 2 28.15 41.74 -1.43
CA LYS A 2 28.39 42.41 -2.72
C LYS A 2 27.47 41.74 -3.75
N ASN A 3 26.54 42.49 -4.32
CA ASN A 3 25.64 42.01 -5.36
C ASN A 3 26.45 41.88 -6.66
N GLY A 4 27.23 40.81 -6.79
CA GLY A 4 28.02 40.51 -7.98
C GLY A 4 27.19 39.74 -8.99
N THR A 5 27.06 40.25 -10.21
CA THR A 5 26.49 39.49 -11.32
C THR A 5 27.38 38.28 -11.62
N ILE A 6 26.76 37.11 -11.77
CA ILE A 6 27.43 35.85 -12.09
C ILE A 6 27.31 35.60 -13.59
N SER A 7 28.44 35.42 -14.26
CA SER A 7 28.48 35.00 -15.65
C SER A 7 28.41 33.47 -15.74
N TYR A 8 27.86 32.94 -16.83
CA TYR A 8 27.80 31.51 -17.11
C TYR A 8 28.18 31.26 -18.57
N GLU A 9 28.77 30.09 -18.82
CA GLU A 9 29.03 29.56 -20.16
C GLU A 9 28.01 28.46 -20.48
N ILE A 10 27.89 28.11 -21.76
CA ILE A 10 27.02 27.02 -22.22
C ILE A 10 27.92 25.86 -22.63
N ASP A 11 27.72 24.69 -22.01
CA ASP A 11 28.48 23.49 -22.37
C ASP A 11 28.01 22.86 -23.70
N ASN A 12 28.74 21.85 -24.17
CA ASN A 12 28.42 21.09 -25.38
C ASN A 12 27.06 20.35 -25.31
N LYS A 13 26.42 20.32 -24.15
CA LYS A 13 25.09 19.74 -23.89
C LYS A 13 24.03 20.82 -23.64
N ASN A 14 24.33 22.07 -23.99
CA ASN A 14 23.46 23.22 -23.87
C ASN A 14 23.02 23.57 -22.43
N ARG A 15 23.84 23.24 -21.44
CA ARG A 15 23.62 23.54 -20.01
C ARG A 15 24.40 24.78 -19.60
N LYS A 16 23.81 25.61 -18.74
CA LYS A 16 24.50 26.75 -18.13
C LYS A 16 25.48 26.25 -17.08
N VAL A 17 26.76 26.44 -17.30
CA VAL A 17 27.85 26.07 -16.38
C VAL A 17 28.51 27.34 -15.89
N ILE A 18 28.83 27.40 -14.61
CA ILE A 18 29.51 28.54 -14.01
C ILE A 18 30.88 28.07 -13.56
N ASP A 19 31.90 28.82 -13.96
CA ASP A 19 33.27 28.51 -13.57
C ASP A 19 33.48 28.72 -12.08
N LEU A 20 34.37 27.90 -11.50
CA LEU A 20 34.72 27.99 -10.09
C LEU A 20 35.32 29.36 -9.72
N SER A 21 36.03 30.00 -10.66
CA SER A 21 36.57 31.36 -10.51
C SER A 21 35.46 32.41 -10.35
N GLU A 22 34.35 32.28 -11.08
CA GLU A 22 33.19 33.16 -10.96
C GLU A 22 32.52 33.00 -9.59
N MET A 23 32.40 31.75 -9.12
CA MET A 23 31.90 31.43 -7.78
C MET A 23 32.78 32.03 -6.68
N GLN A 24 34.10 31.89 -6.79
CA GLN A 24 35.06 32.46 -5.83
C GLN A 24 35.07 33.99 -5.86
N ARG A 25 34.90 34.62 -7.02
CA ARG A 25 34.81 36.10 -7.12
C ARG A 25 33.58 36.63 -6.41
N VAL A 26 32.43 35.95 -6.56
CA VAL A 26 31.15 36.44 -6.03
C VAL A 26 30.96 36.06 -4.57
N TYR A 27 31.28 34.82 -4.19
CA TYR A 27 31.01 34.27 -2.87
C TYR A 27 32.25 34.15 -1.98
N GLY A 28 33.45 34.40 -2.51
CA GLY A 28 34.72 34.21 -1.81
C GLY A 28 35.22 32.77 -1.88
N THR A 29 36.47 32.56 -1.46
CA THR A 29 37.04 31.21 -1.33
C THR A 29 36.31 30.46 -0.23
N PRO A 30 35.80 29.24 -0.50
CA PRO A 30 35.14 28.44 0.53
C PRO A 30 36.13 28.14 1.67
N ASP A 31 35.68 28.33 2.91
CA ASP A 31 36.46 27.99 4.10
C ASP A 31 36.81 26.49 4.05
N SER A 32 38.10 26.14 4.17
CA SER A 32 38.60 24.76 4.06
C SER A 32 38.25 23.87 5.27
N LYS A 33 37.31 24.31 6.11
CA LYS A 33 36.90 23.57 7.30
C LYS A 33 35.90 22.51 6.90
N LEU A 34 36.18 21.25 7.27
CA LEU A 34 35.23 20.15 7.17
C LEU A 34 34.03 20.47 8.07
N THR A 35 32.96 21.04 7.52
CA THR A 35 31.72 21.32 8.26
C THR A 35 30.81 20.09 8.34
N SER A 36 31.16 19.01 7.63
CA SER A 36 30.47 17.73 7.73
C SER A 36 30.83 17.04 9.03
N LYS A 37 29.87 16.91 9.94
CA LYS A 37 29.97 15.94 11.03
C LYS A 37 30.05 14.53 10.41
N PRO A 38 30.96 13.66 10.87
CA PRO A 38 30.92 12.26 10.48
C PRO A 38 29.60 11.64 10.94
N ASP A 39 29.03 10.75 10.14
CA ASP A 39 27.84 10.00 10.53
C ASP A 39 28.13 9.25 11.84
N SER A 40 27.31 9.49 12.87
CA SER A 40 27.50 8.90 14.19
C SER A 40 27.41 7.38 14.09
N THR A 41 28.42 6.67 14.62
CA THR A 41 28.46 5.21 14.71
C THR A 41 27.76 4.68 15.97
N GLU A 42 27.17 5.55 16.78
CA GLU A 42 26.42 5.14 17.96
C GLU A 42 25.07 4.55 17.54
N THR A 43 24.87 3.26 17.82
CA THR A 43 23.54 2.64 17.76
C THR A 43 22.64 3.28 18.80
N ASP A 44 21.78 4.20 18.34
CA ASP A 44 20.74 4.80 19.17
C ASP A 44 19.82 3.70 19.72
N SER A 45 19.72 3.62 21.05
CA SER A 45 18.87 2.64 21.75
C SER A 45 17.41 2.72 21.29
N THR A 46 16.94 3.92 20.93
CA THR A 46 15.61 4.16 20.35
C THR A 46 15.41 3.42 19.04
N THR A 47 16.41 3.39 18.16
CA THR A 47 16.34 2.66 16.88
C THR A 47 16.22 1.16 17.11
N ILE A 48 16.94 0.62 18.10
CA ILE A 48 16.85 -0.80 18.48
C ILE A 48 15.45 -1.14 19.02
N GLU A 49 14.84 -0.27 19.82
CA GLU A 49 13.48 -0.47 20.32
C GLU A 49 12.43 -0.43 19.19
N MET A 50 12.56 0.50 18.25
CA MET A 50 11.69 0.56 17.07
C MET A 50 11.73 -0.75 16.26
N TYR A 51 12.93 -1.30 16.03
CA TYR A 51 13.06 -2.58 15.34
C TYR A 51 12.44 -3.74 16.12
N LYS A 52 12.53 -3.76 17.45
CA LYS A 52 11.87 -4.79 18.26
C LYS A 52 10.35 -4.73 18.13
N VAL A 53 9.77 -3.52 18.21
CA VAL A 53 8.32 -3.33 18.04
C VAL A 53 7.87 -3.80 16.67
N LEU A 54 8.59 -3.43 15.61
CA LEU A 54 8.29 -3.87 14.24
C LEU A 54 8.34 -5.40 14.11
N ILE A 55 9.31 -6.06 14.72
CA ILE A 55 9.42 -7.53 14.67
C ILE A 55 8.22 -8.20 15.35
N GLU A 56 7.76 -7.67 16.49
CA GLU A 56 6.59 -8.20 17.18
C GLU A 56 5.29 -7.96 16.38
N GLU A 57 5.12 -6.77 15.79
CA GLU A 57 3.97 -6.46 14.93
C GLU A 57 3.91 -7.41 13.73
N LEU A 58 5.03 -7.60 13.01
CA LEU A 58 5.09 -8.53 11.88
C LEU A 58 4.81 -9.98 12.29
N ARG A 59 5.20 -10.38 13.52
CA ARG A 59 4.89 -11.71 14.03
C ARG A 59 3.40 -11.88 14.31
N GLN A 60 2.75 -10.84 14.84
CA GLN A 60 1.31 -10.84 15.07
C GLN A 60 0.53 -10.88 13.76
N ASP A 61 0.88 -10.03 12.79
CA ASP A 61 0.25 -9.98 11.47
C ASP A 61 0.32 -11.34 10.76
N LYS A 62 1.48 -12.01 10.84
CA LYS A 62 1.65 -13.35 10.28
C LYS A 62 0.70 -14.37 10.92
N GLN A 63 0.50 -14.30 12.23
CA GLN A 63 -0.40 -15.21 12.93
C GLN A 63 -1.86 -14.93 12.56
N ASP A 64 -2.26 -13.66 12.47
CA ASP A 64 -3.62 -13.27 12.08
C ASP A 64 -3.92 -13.64 10.62
N ALA A 65 -2.93 -13.51 9.73
CA ALA A 65 -3.04 -13.98 8.35
C ALA A 65 -3.26 -15.49 8.26
N LYS A 66 -2.51 -16.27 9.05
CA LYS A 66 -2.67 -17.73 9.10
C LYS A 66 -4.06 -18.15 9.58
N VAL A 67 -4.57 -17.52 10.64
CA VAL A 67 -5.93 -17.79 11.14
C VAL A 67 -6.98 -17.48 10.08
N ARG A 68 -6.82 -16.36 9.36
CA ARG A 68 -7.73 -15.97 8.27
C ARG A 68 -7.71 -16.98 7.13
N GLU A 69 -6.53 -17.46 6.75
CA GLU A 69 -6.37 -18.49 5.73
C GLU A 69 -7.06 -19.80 6.14
N GLU A 70 -6.87 -20.25 7.37
CA GLU A 70 -7.56 -21.45 7.90
C GLU A 70 -9.08 -21.29 7.88
N LEU A 71 -9.61 -20.10 8.22
CA LEU A 71 -11.05 -19.82 8.14
C LEU A 71 -11.56 -19.85 6.70
N MET A 72 -10.81 -19.29 5.75
CA MET A 72 -11.16 -19.32 4.33
C MET A 72 -11.20 -20.74 3.78
N TYR A 73 -10.22 -21.58 4.10
CA TYR A 73 -10.25 -22.99 3.67
C TYR A 73 -11.46 -23.74 4.22
N LYS A 74 -11.82 -23.49 5.49
CA LYS A 74 -13.01 -24.09 6.09
C LYS A 74 -14.31 -23.62 5.41
N GLU A 75 -14.39 -22.34 5.04
CA GLU A 75 -15.54 -21.82 4.30
C GLU A 75 -15.64 -22.42 2.89
N ILE A 76 -14.51 -22.57 2.19
CA ILE A 76 -14.44 -23.24 0.89
C ILE A 76 -14.90 -24.70 1.01
N GLU A 77 -14.47 -25.42 2.03
CA GLU A 77 -14.91 -26.80 2.29
C GLU A 77 -16.42 -26.88 2.54
N ALA A 78 -16.96 -25.99 3.38
CA ALA A 78 -18.40 -25.94 3.63
C ALA A 78 -19.22 -25.56 2.37
N LEU A 79 -18.67 -24.71 1.49
CA LEU A 79 -19.29 -24.39 0.20
C LEU A 79 -19.25 -25.58 -0.75
N LYS A 80 -18.13 -26.31 -0.78
CA LYS A 80 -17.99 -27.53 -1.58
C LYS A 80 -19.04 -28.58 -1.18
N ASP A 81 -19.21 -28.82 0.11
CA ASP A 81 -20.23 -29.75 0.62
C ASP A 81 -21.65 -29.34 0.20
N LYS A 82 -21.96 -28.04 0.23
CA LYS A 82 -23.25 -27.51 -0.24
C LYS A 82 -23.44 -27.73 -1.73
N ILE A 83 -22.40 -27.50 -2.53
CA ILE A 83 -22.42 -27.73 -3.99
C ILE A 83 -22.62 -29.22 -4.29
N ASP A 84 -21.91 -30.11 -3.59
CA ASP A 84 -22.03 -31.56 -3.78
C ASP A 84 -23.45 -32.05 -3.45
N ASN A 85 -24.04 -31.55 -2.36
CA ASN A 85 -25.41 -31.86 -2.00
C ASN A 85 -26.43 -31.36 -3.02
N LEU A 86 -26.28 -30.13 -3.53
CA LEU A 86 -27.14 -29.58 -4.57
C LEU A 86 -26.99 -30.34 -5.89
N THR A 87 -25.77 -30.68 -6.26
CA THR A 87 -25.44 -31.46 -7.45
C THR A 87 -26.13 -32.82 -7.41
N LEU A 88 -26.06 -33.50 -6.26
CA LEU A 88 -26.74 -34.77 -6.04
C LEU A 88 -28.27 -34.62 -6.14
N ALA A 89 -28.85 -33.61 -5.48
CA ALA A 89 -30.29 -33.38 -5.47
C ALA A 89 -30.84 -33.04 -6.87
N LEU A 90 -30.07 -32.34 -7.69
CA LEU A 90 -30.45 -31.92 -9.03
C LEU A 90 -30.08 -32.93 -10.13
N GLY A 91 -29.33 -34.00 -9.80
CA GLY A 91 -28.84 -34.97 -10.77
C GLY A 91 -27.93 -34.36 -11.84
N TYR A 92 -27.36 -33.18 -11.56
CA TYR A 92 -26.49 -32.44 -12.47
C TYR A 92 -25.06 -32.99 -12.40
N THR A 93 -24.30 -32.93 -13.49
CA THR A 93 -22.87 -33.25 -13.48
C THR A 93 -22.09 -31.95 -13.65
N PRO A 94 -21.29 -31.51 -12.65
CA PRO A 94 -20.55 -30.27 -12.75
C PRO A 94 -19.58 -30.30 -13.93
N LEU A 95 -19.55 -29.22 -14.72
CA LEU A 95 -18.53 -29.01 -15.74
C LEU A 95 -17.15 -29.01 -15.08
N LYS A 96 -16.22 -29.81 -15.62
CA LYS A 96 -14.85 -29.89 -15.12
C LYS A 96 -14.09 -28.62 -15.54
N ILE A 97 -14.13 -27.60 -14.70
CA ILE A 97 -13.35 -26.38 -14.91
C ILE A 97 -11.90 -26.70 -14.50
N GLN A 98 -10.94 -26.54 -15.41
CA GLN A 98 -9.52 -26.61 -15.05
C GLN A 98 -9.18 -25.39 -14.18
N PRO A 99 -8.38 -25.57 -13.12
CA PRO A 99 -7.85 -24.41 -12.40
C PRO A 99 -6.97 -23.61 -13.36
N ASP A 100 -7.25 -22.31 -13.52
CA ASP A 100 -6.35 -21.41 -14.23
C ASP A 100 -5.02 -21.39 -13.47
N ASN A 101 -3.96 -21.87 -14.13
CA ASN A 101 -2.61 -21.97 -13.56
C ASN A 101 -1.84 -20.64 -13.65
N GLU A 102 -2.49 -19.55 -14.05
CA GLU A 102 -1.86 -18.24 -14.14
C GLU A 102 -2.40 -17.33 -13.04
N PRO A 103 -1.53 -16.70 -12.21
CA PRO A 103 -1.97 -15.62 -11.36
C PRO A 103 -2.40 -14.47 -12.27
N ASP A 104 -3.67 -14.09 -12.19
CA ASP A 104 -4.30 -13.09 -13.04
C ASP A 104 -3.64 -11.72 -12.83
N SER A 105 -2.57 -11.47 -13.59
CA SER A 105 -1.83 -10.23 -13.62
C SER A 105 -2.41 -9.37 -14.72
N THR A 106 -2.96 -8.25 -14.29
CA THR A 106 -3.22 -7.02 -15.07
C THR A 106 -4.60 -6.97 -15.74
N ASN A 107 -5.39 -6.02 -15.22
CA ASN A 107 -6.53 -5.34 -15.86
C ASN A 107 -7.92 -5.97 -15.62
N GLU A 108 -8.48 -5.72 -14.43
CA GLU A 108 -9.93 -5.81 -14.18
C GLU A 108 -10.67 -4.72 -14.99
N GLN A 109 -10.88 -4.97 -16.28
CA GLN A 109 -11.86 -4.21 -17.05
C GLN A 109 -12.37 -5.01 -18.25
N ASN A 110 -13.69 -5.27 -18.21
CA ASN A 110 -14.58 -5.74 -19.28
C ASN A 110 -14.57 -7.28 -19.49
N SER A 111 -15.67 -8.02 -19.52
CA SER A 111 -17.02 -7.68 -19.95
C SER A 111 -18.08 -8.56 -19.29
N THR A 112 -19.16 -7.94 -18.86
CA THR A 112 -20.48 -8.55 -18.76
C THR A 112 -20.90 -9.08 -20.14
N THR A 113 -21.11 -10.38 -20.28
CA THR A 113 -21.87 -10.95 -21.42
C THR A 113 -23.04 -11.78 -20.91
N THR A 114 -24.18 -11.10 -20.93
CA THR A 114 -25.58 -11.53 -20.99
C THR A 114 -25.82 -12.94 -21.53
N GLY A 115 -26.41 -13.79 -20.69
CA GLY A 115 -27.11 -15.02 -21.05
C GLY A 115 -28.35 -15.16 -20.17
N LEU A 116 -29.49 -14.75 -20.71
CA LEU A 116 -30.85 -14.69 -20.14
C LEU A 116 -31.20 -15.75 -19.08
N GLN A 117 -31.76 -15.29 -17.95
CA GLN A 117 -33.01 -15.87 -17.42
C GLN A 117 -33.77 -14.80 -16.63
N GLU A 118 -34.84 -14.31 -17.26
CA GLU A 118 -35.91 -13.55 -16.64
C GLU A 118 -36.59 -14.42 -15.59
N ASN A 119 -36.54 -13.99 -14.32
CA ASN A 119 -37.55 -14.33 -13.33
C ASN A 119 -37.70 -13.14 -12.40
N VAL A 120 -38.84 -12.47 -12.56
CA VAL A 120 -39.34 -11.41 -11.71
C VAL A 120 -39.58 -11.99 -10.31
N TYR A 121 -38.87 -11.47 -9.31
CA TYR A 121 -39.32 -11.44 -7.92
C TYR A 121 -39.00 -10.06 -7.33
N THR A 122 -40.02 -9.22 -7.25
CA THR A 122 -40.02 -8.00 -6.44
C THR A 122 -40.10 -8.37 -4.97
N GLU A 123 -39.00 -8.24 -4.25
CA GLU A 123 -39.05 -8.02 -2.80
C GLU A 123 -38.17 -6.82 -2.45
N THR A 124 -38.85 -5.74 -2.08
CA THR A 124 -38.29 -4.59 -1.35
C THR A 124 -37.67 -5.09 -0.06
N ILE A 125 -36.33 -5.25 -0.04
CA ILE A 125 -35.58 -5.48 1.19
C ILE A 125 -35.46 -4.14 1.91
N ASN A 126 -36.11 -4.06 3.06
CA ASN A 126 -36.02 -2.96 4.01
C ASN A 126 -34.54 -2.65 4.33
N LYS A 127 -34.17 -1.37 4.23
CA LYS A 127 -32.88 -0.83 4.67
C LYS A 127 -32.74 -1.08 6.17
N ILE A 128 -31.99 -2.11 6.55
CA ILE A 128 -31.49 -2.26 7.92
C ILE A 128 -30.33 -1.28 8.05
N GLU A 129 -30.56 -0.16 8.73
CA GLU A 129 -29.49 0.72 9.20
C GLU A 129 -28.61 -0.05 10.19
N ASN A 130 -27.53 -0.64 9.69
CA ASN A 130 -26.50 -1.22 10.52
C ASN A 130 -25.53 -0.10 10.95
N ASN A 131 -25.88 0.59 12.04
CA ASN A 131 -25.06 1.64 12.66
C ASN A 131 -23.87 1.08 13.45
N ASN A 132 -23.08 0.19 12.87
CA ASN A 132 -21.82 -0.26 13.45
C ASN A 132 -20.72 -0.23 12.38
N SER A 133 -20.36 0.97 11.97
CA SER A 133 -19.13 1.22 11.21
C SER A 133 -17.94 0.87 12.09
N SER A 134 -17.29 -0.26 11.81
CA SER A 134 -16.00 -0.59 12.40
C SER A 134 -15.00 0.49 11.98
N PRO A 135 -14.17 1.03 12.90
CA PRO A 135 -13.26 2.11 12.56
C PRO A 135 -12.27 1.64 11.51
N THR A 136 -12.35 2.24 10.33
CA THR A 136 -11.42 1.98 9.22
C THR A 136 -10.04 2.53 9.56
N LEU A 137 -9.01 2.06 8.85
CA LEU A 137 -7.63 2.54 9.01
C LEU A 137 -7.52 4.06 8.86
N ILE A 138 -8.36 4.64 8.01
CA ILE A 138 -8.49 6.08 7.78
C ILE A 138 -8.95 6.77 9.08
N ASP A 139 -9.98 6.24 9.75
CA ASP A 139 -10.50 6.78 11.01
C ASP A 139 -9.47 6.74 12.15
N ARG A 140 -8.61 5.71 12.16
CA ARG A 140 -7.54 5.57 13.17
C ARG A 140 -6.39 6.55 12.90
N PHE A 141 -6.04 6.74 11.64
CA PHE A 141 -4.96 7.65 11.24
C PHE A 141 -5.34 9.11 11.51
N GLU A 142 -6.56 9.51 11.17
CA GLU A 142 -7.07 10.86 11.47
C GLU A 142 -7.14 11.14 12.98
N LYS A 143 -7.54 10.14 13.76
CA LYS A 143 -7.59 10.25 15.23
C LYS A 143 -6.19 10.36 15.84
N GLY A 144 -5.22 9.62 15.29
CA GLY A 144 -3.81 9.71 15.68
C GLY A 144 -3.19 11.08 15.37
N ILE A 145 -3.43 11.61 14.18
CA ILE A 145 -2.94 12.94 13.78
C ILE A 145 -3.58 14.04 14.65
N LYS A 146 -4.91 13.98 14.88
CA LYS A 146 -5.60 14.96 15.75
C LYS A 146 -5.09 14.96 17.20
N ALA A 147 -4.65 13.81 17.72
CA ALA A 147 -4.07 13.73 19.06
C ALA A 147 -2.71 14.44 19.15
N PHE A 148 -1.93 14.42 18.07
CA PHE A 148 -0.59 15.03 18.02
C PHE A 148 -0.60 16.57 17.89
N PHE A 149 -1.62 17.15 17.25
CA PHE A 149 -1.72 18.60 17.05
C PHE A 149 -2.59 19.32 18.09
N ARG A 150 -3.00 18.64 19.16
CA ARG A 150 -3.78 19.25 20.24
C ARG A 150 -2.82 20.00 21.19
N LYS A 151 -2.61 21.28 20.88
CA LYS A 151 -1.98 22.28 21.76
C LYS A 151 -2.90 22.67 22.91
#